data_AF-A0A1A0WC20-F1
#
_entry.id   AF-A0A1A0WC20-F1
#
_cell.length_a   1.000
_cell.length_b   1.000
_cell.length_c   1.000
_cell.angle_alpha   90.00
_cell.angle_beta   90.00
_cell.angle_gamma   90.00
#
_symmetry.space_group_name_H-M   'P 1'
#
loop_
_entity.id
_entity.type
_entity.pdbx_description
1 polymer ?
#
loop_
_entity_poly.entity_id
_entity_poly.type
_entity_poly.pdbx_seq_one_letter_code
_entity_poly.pdbx_strand_id
1 'polypeptide(L)'
;MNLDPDEWNNHASWWDSEADAARERLRVDDATLTEAKGAFGKLGSSSIGQEYAAALKARSEAGERFGAFASGVASHIRRDLQSYGDTEDANTKALST
;
A
#
# COMPACT_ATOMS: atom_id res chain seq x y z
N MET A 1 30.92 0.54 5.10
CA MET A 1 29.60 0.59 4.46
C MET A 1 28.89 1.76 5.12
N ASN A 2 28.74 2.88 4.41
CA ASN A 2 28.11 4.09 4.95
C ASN A 2 26.63 4.03 4.60
N LEU A 3 25.73 4.19 5.56
CA LEU A 3 24.30 4.30 5.29
C LEU A 3 24.07 5.64 4.59
N ASP A 4 23.27 5.67 3.51
CA ASP A 4 22.80 6.90 2.86
C ASP A 4 21.35 7.15 3.27
N PRO A 5 21.09 8.05 4.26
CA PRO A 5 19.73 8.31 4.73
C PRO A 5 18.80 8.89 3.66
N ASP A 6 19.35 9.62 2.69
CA ASP A 6 18.57 10.26 1.63
C ASP A 6 18.09 9.23 0.61
N GLU A 7 18.96 8.27 0.25
CA GLU A 7 18.57 7.14 -0.60
C GLU A 7 17.42 6.33 0.03
N TRP A 8 17.52 6.02 1.32
CA TRP A 8 16.48 5.27 2.02
C TRP A 8 15.19 6.07 2.23
N ASN A 9 15.28 7.38 2.44
CA ASN A 9 14.09 8.25 2.44
C ASN A 9 13.40 8.28 1.08
N ASN A 10 14.17 8.34 -0.02
CA ASN A 10 13.62 8.24 -1.37
C ASN A 10 12.94 6.87 -1.58
N HIS A 11 13.53 5.80 -1.08
CA HIS A 11 12.93 4.46 -1.13
C HIS A 11 11.61 4.38 -0.34
N ALA A 12 11.54 4.99 0.85
CA ALA A 12 10.29 5.08 1.61
C ALA A 12 9.20 5.86 0.86
N SER A 13 9.56 6.98 0.21
CA SER A 13 8.63 7.78 -0.61
C SER A 13 8.14 7.02 -1.85
N TRP A 14 8.98 6.17 -2.44
CA TRP A 14 8.57 5.26 -3.51
C TRP A 14 7.52 4.24 -3.02
N TRP A 15 7.72 3.66 -1.84
CA TRP A 15 6.75 2.74 -1.23
C TRP A 15 5.39 3.40 -0.96
N ASP A 16 5.37 4.66 -0.50
CA ASP A 16 4.11 5.40 -0.34
C ASP A 16 3.42 5.63 -1.69
N SER A 17 4.18 5.98 -2.73
CA SER A 17 3.63 6.14 -4.08
C SER A 17 3.05 4.84 -4.62
N GLU A 18 3.71 3.71 -4.36
CA GLU A 18 3.22 2.39 -4.77
C GLU A 18 1.99 1.97 -3.96
N ALA A 19 1.89 2.38 -2.70
CA ALA A 19 0.70 2.17 -1.89
C ALA A 19 -0.54 2.82 -2.52
N ASP A 20 -0.42 4.07 -2.94
CA ASP A 20 -1.50 4.80 -3.59
C ASP A 20 -1.81 4.24 -4.98
N ALA A 21 -0.77 3.89 -5.75
CA ALA A 21 -0.94 3.26 -7.05
C ALA A 21 -1.65 1.90 -6.97
N ALA A 22 -1.37 1.10 -5.93
CA ALA A 22 -2.05 -0.18 -5.70
C ALA A 22 -3.55 0.00 -5.42
N ARG A 23 -3.92 0.98 -4.58
CA ARG A 23 -5.32 1.32 -4.31
C ARG A 23 -6.03 1.77 -5.58
N GLU A 24 -5.41 2.65 -6.34
CA GLU A 24 -6.01 3.17 -7.57
C GLU A 24 -6.19 2.09 -8.66
N ARG A 25 -5.14 1.31 -8.93
CA ARG A 25 -5.19 0.25 -9.98
C ARG A 25 -6.20 -0.85 -9.65
N LEU A 26 -6.49 -1.08 -8.38
CA LEU A 26 -7.39 -2.15 -7.93
C LEU A 26 -8.74 -1.62 -7.46
N ARG A 27 -8.96 -0.30 -7.50
CA ARG A 27 -10.20 0.36 -7.14
C ARG A 27 -11.37 -0.20 -7.95
N VAL A 28 -12.47 -0.47 -7.26
CA VAL A 28 -13.77 -0.75 -7.86
C VAL A 28 -14.79 0.11 -7.13
N ASP A 29 -15.54 0.91 -7.87
CA ASP A 29 -16.60 1.74 -7.28
C ASP A 29 -17.94 0.97 -7.16
N ASP A 30 -18.83 1.51 -6.33
CA ASP A 30 -20.13 0.91 -6.05
C ASP A 30 -21.03 0.82 -7.30
N ALA A 31 -20.84 1.74 -8.26
CA ALA A 31 -21.52 1.71 -9.55
C ALA A 31 -21.09 0.48 -10.36
N THR A 32 -19.78 0.24 -10.47
CA THR A 32 -19.21 -0.94 -11.13
C THR A 32 -19.67 -2.24 -10.47
N LEU A 33 -19.73 -2.30 -9.14
CA LEU A 33 -20.25 -3.48 -8.42
C LEU A 33 -21.75 -3.72 -8.68
N THR A 34 -22.52 -2.66 -8.85
CA THR A 34 -23.96 -2.74 -9.16
C THR A 34 -24.19 -3.21 -10.59
N GLU A 35 -23.43 -2.67 -11.55
CA GLU A 35 -23.48 -3.08 -12.95
C GLU A 35 -23.02 -4.54 -13.13
N ALA A 36 -21.99 -4.96 -12.40
CA ALA A 36 -21.48 -6.33 -12.44
C ALA A 36 -22.54 -7.39 -12.11
N LYS A 37 -23.46 -7.09 -11.17
CA LYS A 37 -24.57 -7.99 -10.79
C LYS A 37 -25.57 -8.18 -11.93
N GLY A 38 -25.73 -7.18 -12.79
CA GLY A 38 -26.67 -7.19 -13.92
C GLY A 38 -26.06 -7.60 -15.26
N ALA A 39 -24.72 -7.66 -15.36
CA ALA A 39 -23.99 -7.81 -16.62
C ALA A 39 -24.34 -9.08 -17.43
N PHE A 40 -24.85 -10.12 -16.77
CA PHE A 40 -25.13 -11.42 -17.38
C PHE A 40 -26.63 -11.66 -17.68
N GLY A 41 -27.44 -10.60 -17.68
CA GLY A 41 -28.88 -10.68 -17.94
C GLY A 41 -29.65 -11.48 -16.87
N LYS A 42 -30.96 -11.63 -17.06
CA LYS A 42 -31.89 -12.14 -16.02
C LYS A 42 -31.59 -13.56 -15.51
N LEU A 43 -30.99 -14.41 -16.35
CA LEU A 43 -30.63 -15.80 -16.02
C LEU A 43 -29.22 -15.90 -15.40
N GLY A 44 -28.28 -15.05 -15.81
CA GLY A 44 -26.91 -15.05 -15.29
C GLY A 44 -26.71 -14.14 -14.07
N SER A 45 -27.64 -13.21 -13.80
CA SER A 45 -27.53 -12.25 -12.69
C SER A 45 -27.67 -12.89 -11.30
N SER A 46 -28.31 -14.06 -11.20
CA SER A 46 -28.53 -14.74 -9.91
C SER A 46 -27.32 -15.54 -9.42
N SER A 47 -26.41 -15.95 -10.31
CA SER A 47 -25.19 -16.70 -9.97
C SER A 47 -23.94 -15.99 -10.50
N ILE A 48 -23.77 -15.92 -11.82
CA ILE A 48 -22.57 -15.38 -12.46
C ILE A 48 -22.37 -13.89 -12.13
N GLY A 49 -23.43 -13.09 -12.15
CA GLY A 49 -23.36 -11.67 -11.79
C GLY A 49 -22.99 -11.44 -10.32
N GLN A 50 -23.45 -12.29 -9.40
CA GLN A 50 -23.08 -12.20 -7.98
C GLN A 50 -21.62 -12.60 -7.77
N GLU A 51 -21.16 -13.70 -8.38
CA GLU A 51 -19.77 -14.14 -8.30
C GLU A 51 -18.82 -13.13 -8.95
N TYR A 52 -19.21 -12.51 -10.06
CA TYR A 52 -18.43 -11.46 -10.69
C TYR A 52 -18.31 -10.22 -9.79
N ALA A 53 -19.41 -9.78 -9.19
CA ALA A 53 -19.39 -8.69 -8.22
C ALA A 53 -18.54 -9.03 -6.97
N ALA A 54 -18.58 -10.28 -6.50
CA ALA A 54 -17.75 -10.75 -5.40
C ALA A 54 -16.26 -10.73 -5.75
N ALA A 55 -15.88 -11.16 -6.96
CA ALA A 55 -14.52 -11.11 -7.45
C ALA A 55 -13.99 -9.66 -7.56
N LEU A 56 -14.83 -8.74 -8.05
CA LEU A 56 -14.50 -7.32 -8.10
C LEU A 56 -14.33 -6.70 -6.71
N LYS A 57 -15.18 -7.07 -5.75
CA LYS A 57 -15.02 -6.65 -4.36
C LYS A 57 -13.71 -7.17 -3.77
N ALA A 58 -13.39 -8.46 -3.97
CA ALA A 58 -12.14 -9.05 -3.51
C ALA A 58 -10.90 -8.39 -4.14
N ARG A 59 -10.99 -7.96 -5.41
CA ARG A 59 -9.95 -7.15 -6.06
C ARG A 59 -9.73 -5.82 -5.35
N SER A 60 -10.81 -5.09 -5.03
CA SER A 60 -10.70 -3.82 -4.30
C SER A 60 -10.09 -4.02 -2.91
N GLU A 61 -10.51 -5.06 -2.19
CA GLU A 61 -9.94 -5.41 -0.88
C GLU A 61 -8.44 -5.78 -0.98
N ALA A 62 -8.02 -6.43 -2.07
CA ALA A 62 -6.61 -6.70 -2.32
C ALA A 62 -5.81 -5.40 -2.52
N GLY A 63 -6.38 -4.41 -3.23
CA GLY A 63 -5.81 -3.07 -3.36
C GLY A 63 -5.53 -2.40 -2.01
N GLU A 64 -6.52 -2.43 -1.11
CA GLU A 64 -6.36 -1.89 0.24
C GLU A 64 -5.28 -2.61 1.04
N ARG A 65 -5.22 -3.95 0.96
CA ARG A 65 -4.19 -4.74 1.66
C ARG A 65 -2.79 -4.45 1.12
N PHE A 66 -2.61 -4.36 -0.19
CA PHE A 66 -1.33 -4.00 -0.79
C PHE A 66 -0.92 -2.57 -0.42
N GLY A 67 -1.86 -1.62 -0.47
CA GLY A 67 -1.61 -0.25 -0.05
C GLY A 67 -1.18 -0.15 1.41
N ALA A 68 -1.85 -0.86 2.31
CA ALA A 68 -1.50 -0.92 3.72
C ALA A 68 -0.11 -1.54 3.95
N PHE A 69 0.22 -2.62 3.24
CA PHE A 69 1.54 -3.25 3.31
C PHE A 69 2.65 -2.29 2.87
N ALA A 70 2.50 -1.67 1.69
CA ALA A 70 3.48 -0.75 1.13
C ALA A 70 3.73 0.46 2.04
N SER A 71 2.68 1.08 2.57
CA SER A 71 2.79 2.18 3.55
C SER A 71 3.43 1.72 4.88
N GLY A 72 3.19 0.47 5.28
CA GLY A 72 3.87 -0.17 6.41
C GLY A 72 5.38 -0.26 6.20
N VAL A 73 5.83 -0.66 5.01
CA VAL A 73 7.26 -0.72 4.66
C VAL A 73 7.89 0.68 4.70
N ALA A 74 7.25 1.68 4.10
CA ALA A 74 7.71 3.07 4.16
C ALA A 74 7.87 3.57 5.61
N SER A 75 6.89 3.24 6.46
CA SER A 75 6.91 3.59 7.88
C SER A 75 8.03 2.89 8.64
N HIS A 76 8.33 1.62 8.31
CA HIS A 76 9.46 0.90 8.90
C HIS A 76 10.80 1.56 8.54
N ILE A 77 11.02 1.87 7.25
CA ILE A 77 12.25 2.52 6.80
C ILE A 77 12.49 3.83 7.55
N ARG A 78 11.47 4.69 7.66
CA ARG A 78 11.60 5.98 8.38
C ARG A 78 11.94 5.82 9.85
N ARG A 79 11.33 4.83 10.53
CA ARG A 79 11.65 4.51 11.93
C ARG A 79 13.10 4.04 12.08
N ASP A 80 13.56 3.18 11.18
CA ASP A 80 14.92 2.66 11.24
C ASP A 80 15.96 3.77 10.96
N LEU A 81 15.67 4.68 10.02
CA LEU A 81 16.49 5.87 9.76
C LEU A 81 16.53 6.82 10.97
N GLN A 82 15.40 7.06 11.62
CA GLN A 82 15.35 7.87 12.83
C GLN A 82 16.22 7.25 13.95
N SER A 83 16.05 5.95 14.20
CA SER A 83 16.84 5.21 15.19
C SER A 83 18.34 5.26 14.91
N TYR A 84 18.72 5.18 13.64
CA TYR A 84 20.11 5.33 13.21
C TYR A 84 20.65 6.73 13.51
N GLY A 85 19.94 7.79 13.12
CA GLY A 85 20.33 9.17 13.39
C GLY A 85 20.47 9.45 14.89
N ASP A 86 19.51 9.01 15.70
CA ASP A 86 19.56 9.14 17.17
C ASP A 86 20.81 8.47 17.77
N THR A 87 21.21 7.32 17.21
CA THR A 87 22.40 6.58 17.64
C THR A 87 23.70 7.28 17.23
N GLU A 88 23.77 7.84 16.01
CA GLU A 88 24.94 8.60 15.55
C GLU A 88 25.13 9.88 16.37
N ASP A 89 24.05 10.60 16.67
CA ASP A 89 24.09 11.80 17.50
C ASP A 89 24.57 11.49 18.93
N ALA A 90 24.07 10.40 19.52
CA ALA A 90 24.49 9.94 20.84
C ALA A 90 25.98 9.58 20.87
N ASN A 91 26.47 8.87 19.86
CA ASN A 91 27.89 8.50 19.75
C ASN A 91 28.78 9.73 19.54
N THR A 92 28.39 10.65 18.66
CA THR A 92 29.15 11.89 18.40
C THR A 92 29.28 12.73 19.67
N LYS A 93 28.20 12.85 20.45
CA LYS A 93 28.22 13.55 21.73
C LYS A 93 29.13 12.85 22.75
N ALA A 94 29.07 11.52 22.84
CA ALA A 94 29.91 10.75 23.76
C ALA A 94 31.41 10.85 23.43
N LEU A 95 31.77 10.92 22.14
CA LEU A 95 33.16 11.05 21.68
C LEU A 95 33.70 12.49 21.74
N SER A 96 32.81 13.48 21.88
CA SER A 96 33.17 14.91 21.99
C SER A 96 33.30 15.40 23.44
N THR A 97 33.12 14.51 24.42
CA THR A 97 33.20 14.80 25.86
C THR A 97 34.41 14.10 26.46
#